data_AF-A0AAJ6N916-F1
#
_entry.id   AF-A0AAJ6N916-F1
#
_cell.length_a   1.000
_cell.length_b   1.000
_cell.length_c   1.000
_cell.angle_alpha   90.00
_cell.angle_beta   90.00
_cell.angle_gamma   90.00
#
_symmetry.space_group_name_H-M   'P 1'
#
loop_
_entity.id
_entity.type
_entity.pdbx_description
1 polymer ?
#
loop_
_entity_poly.entity_id
_entity_poly.type
_entity_poly.pdbx_seq_one_letter_code
_entity_poly.pdbx_strand_id
1 'polypeptide(L)' 'MSLLTGQPHLQYCNKCGWKNKNIIVSDCLFIRDCPKCNSHLSLKPLSSLSWIEKTYLKVLKTYKGNEFL' A
#
# COMPACT_ATOMS: atom_id res chain seq x y z
N MET A 1 -6.64 1.15 -21.73
CA MET A 1 -7.48 0.86 -20.55
C MET A 1 -6.56 0.61 -19.39
N SER A 2 -6.51 1.53 -18.43
CA SER A 2 -5.72 1.37 -17.21
C SER A 2 -6.42 0.38 -16.28
N LEU A 3 -5.70 -0.65 -15.85
CA LEU A 3 -6.26 -1.79 -15.10
C LEU A 3 -6.50 -1.47 -13.62
N LEU A 4 -5.99 -0.33 -13.10
CA LEU A 4 -6.08 0.03 -11.68
C LEU A 4 -6.89 1.30 -11.40
N THR A 5 -7.50 1.92 -12.42
CA THR A 5 -8.30 3.15 -12.26
C THR A 5 -9.44 2.96 -11.25
N GLY A 6 -9.29 3.56 -10.07
CA GLY A 6 -10.32 3.66 -9.04
C GLY A 6 -10.32 2.55 -7.98
N GLN A 7 -9.49 1.51 -8.12
CA GLN A 7 -9.41 0.45 -7.10
C GLN A 7 -8.18 0.64 -6.21
N PRO A 8 -8.36 0.86 -4.89
CA PRO A 8 -7.26 1.10 -3.99
C PRO A 8 -6.54 -0.23 -3.68
N HIS A 9 -5.21 -0.23 -3.83
CA HIS A 9 -4.33 -1.37 -3.60
C HIS A 9 -3.29 -1.04 -2.54
N LEU A 10 -2.94 -2.02 -1.71
CA LEU A 10 -1.81 -1.97 -0.81
C LEU A 10 -0.61 -2.65 -1.46
N GLN A 11 0.53 -1.96 -1.44
CA GLN A 11 1.78 -2.55 -1.87
C GLN A 11 2.50 -3.20 -0.69
N TYR A 12 3.02 -4.40 -0.90
CA TYR A 12 3.69 -5.17 0.15
C TYR A 12 4.82 -6.04 -0.42
N CYS A 13 5.75 -6.42 0.44
CA CYS A 13 6.84 -7.33 0.13
C CYS A 13 6.55 -8.71 0.69
N ASN A 14 6.54 -9.72 -0.20
CA ASN A 14 6.37 -11.12 0.17
C ASN A 14 7.56 -11.71 0.92
N LYS A 15 8.78 -11.18 0.73
CA LYS A 15 9.98 -11.71 1.39
C LYS A 15 10.14 -11.27 2.84
N CYS A 16 9.98 -9.97 3.11
CA CYS A 16 10.30 -9.39 4.41
C CYS A 16 9.09 -8.77 5.13
N GLY A 17 7.88 -8.91 4.56
CA GLY A 17 6.64 -8.41 5.15
C GLY A 17 6.53 -6.88 5.18
N TRP A 18 7.41 -6.15 4.48
CA TRP A 18 7.32 -4.69 4.39
C TRP A 18 6.01 -4.29 3.71
N LYS A 19 5.32 -3.29 4.26
CA LYS A 19 4.08 -2.76 3.69
C LYS A 19 4.27 -1.29 3.38
N ASN A 20 3.84 -0.88 2.20
CA ASN A 20 3.80 0.51 1.85
C ASN A 20 2.77 1.21 2.74
N LYS A 21 3.17 2.34 3.31
CA LYS A 21 2.27 3.16 4.14
C LYS A 21 1.24 3.89 3.29
N ASN A 22 1.49 4.04 2.00
CA ASN A 22 0.60 4.68 1.04
C ASN A 22 -0.24 3.63 0.30
N ILE A 23 -1.52 3.95 0.12
CA ILE A 23 -2.43 3.19 -0.74
C ILE A 23 -2.22 3.65 -2.17
N ILE A 24 -1.97 2.70 -3.06
CA ILE A 24 -1.85 2.93 -4.49
C ILE A 24 -3.27 2.97 -5.07
N VAL A 25 -3.66 4.11 -5.63
CA VAL A 25 -4.96 4.33 -6.28
C VAL A 25 -4.83 4.60 -7.79
N SER A 26 -3.59 4.58 -8.29
CA SER A 26 -3.22 4.91 -9.66
C SER A 26 -2.26 3.86 -10.19
N ASP A 27 -2.26 3.66 -11.51
CA ASP A 27 -1.36 2.75 -12.21
C ASP A 27 0.12 3.17 -12.13
N CYS A 28 0.41 4.40 -11.71
CA CYS A 28 1.77 4.87 -11.45
C CYS A 28 2.31 4.29 -10.13
N LEU A 29 2.88 3.09 -10.21
CA LEU A 29 3.64 2.49 -9.12
C LEU A 29 4.98 3.20 -8.95
N PHE A 30 5.04 4.13 -7.99
CA PHE A 30 6.24 4.91 -7.67
C PHE A 30 7.41 4.07 -7.13
N ILE A 31 7.13 2.88 -6.60
CA ILE A 31 8.14 1.99 -6.01
C ILE A 31 7.85 0.60 -6.53
N ARG A 32 8.79 -0.05 -7.23
CA ARG A 32 8.64 -1.47 -7.64
C ARG A 32 9.39 -2.42 -6.72
N ASP A 33 10.48 -1.96 -6.13
CA ASP A 33 11.37 -2.79 -5.35
C ASP A 33 11.29 -2.47 -3.87
N CYS A 34 11.38 -3.51 -3.04
CA CYS A 34 11.31 -3.33 -1.60
C CYS A 34 12.57 -2.61 -1.10
N PRO A 35 12.44 -1.50 -0.35
CA PRO A 35 13.59 -0.75 0.13
C PRO A 35 14.45 -1.53 1.14
N LYS A 36 13.95 -2.64 1.69
CA LYS A 36 14.69 -3.47 2.66
C LYS A 36 15.47 -4.61 2.02
N CYS A 37 14.90 -5.27 1.03
CA CYS A 37 15.44 -6.53 0.49
C CYS A 37 15.56 -6.54 -1.03
N ASN A 38 15.34 -5.38 -1.66
CA ASN A 38 15.40 -5.15 -3.11
C ASN A 38 14.59 -6.17 -3.93
N SER A 39 13.58 -6.78 -3.30
CA SER A 39 12.72 -7.78 -3.92
C SER A 39 11.48 -7.11 -4.47
N HIS A 40 10.99 -7.63 -5.60
CA HIS A 40 9.84 -7.07 -6.27
C HIS A 40 8.62 -7.02 -5.34
N LEU A 41 7.98 -5.85 -5.28
CA LEU A 41 6.79 -5.62 -4.47
C LEU A 41 5.57 -6.18 -5.19
N SER A 42 4.63 -6.70 -4.41
CA SER A 42 3.35 -7.18 -4.89
C SER A 42 2.25 -6.21 -4.50
N LEU A 43 1.19 -6.19 -5.31
CA LEU A 43 -0.02 -5.44 -5.02
C LEU A 43 -1.08 -6.37 -4.46
N LYS A 44 -1.76 -5.91 -3.43
CA LYS A 44 -2.89 -6.59 -2.82
C LYS A 44 -4.09 -5.63 -2.84
N PRO A 45 -5.23 -5.99 -3.44
CA PRO A 45 -6.41 -5.14 -3.42
C PRO A 45 -6.90 -4.95 -1.97
N LEU A 46 -7.40 -3.75 -1.65
CA LEU A 46 -7.90 -3.49 -0.29
C LEU A 46 -9.05 -4.43 0.11
N SER A 47 -9.83 -4.90 -0.86
CA SER A 47 -10.91 -5.86 -0.67
C SER A 47 -10.43 -7.17 -0.04
N SER A 48 -9.22 -7.62 -0.39
CA SER A 48 -8.60 -8.86 0.12
C SER A 48 -7.76 -8.68 1.38
N LEU A 49 -7.71 -7.48 1.95
CA LEU A 49 -6.99 -7.24 3.20
C LEU A 49 -7.77 -7.77 4.41
N SER A 50 -7.02 -8.31 5.37
CA SER A 50 -7.59 -8.71 6.66
C SER A 50 -7.98 -7.48 7.49
N TRP A 51 -8.86 -7.65 8.48
CA TRP A 51 -9.35 -6.56 9.32
C TRP A 51 -8.21 -5.79 10.02
N ILE A 52 -7.19 -6.51 10.49
CA ILE A 52 -5.97 -5.94 11.11
C ILE A 52 -5.24 -5.01 10.13
N GLU A 53 -5.11 -5.43 8.86
CA GLU A 53 -4.44 -4.63 7.83
C GLU A 53 -5.24 -3.37 7.48
N LYS A 54 -6.57 -3.48 7.42
CA LYS A 54 -7.46 -2.32 7.22
C LYS A 54 -7.36 -1.32 8.36
N THR A 55 -7.33 -1.78 9.60
CA THR A 55 -7.15 -0.93 10.78
C THR A 55 -5.78 -0.24 10.78
N TYR A 56 -4.71 -0.97 10.46
CA TYR A 56 -3.37 -0.41 10.35
C TYR A 56 -3.31 0.74 9.32
N LEU A 57 -3.93 0.55 8.15
CA LEU A 57 -4.01 1.59 7.13
C LEU A 57 -4.86 2.79 7.56
N LYS A 58 -5.95 2.55 8.30
CA LYS A 58 -6.80 3.63 8.85
C LYS A 58 -6.01 4.48 9.85
N VAL A 59 -5.27 3.85 10.77
CA VAL A 59 -4.41 4.53 11.74
C VAL A 59 -3.30 5.33 11.04
N LEU A 60 -2.65 4.76 10.02
CA LEU A 60 -1.63 5.48 9.24
C LEU A 60 -2.19 6.72 8.52
N LYS A 61 -3.41 6.63 7.97
CA LYS A 61 -4.07 7.79 7.36
C LYS A 61 -4.41 8.86 8.40
N THR A 62 -4.92 8.47 9.57
CA THR A 62 -5.18 9.40 10.67
C THR A 62 -3.89 10.09 11.14
N TYR A 63 -2.78 9.35 11.20
CA TYR A 63 -1.49 9.91 11.60
C TYR A 63 -0.97 10.94 10.58
N LYS A 64 -1.04 10.63 9.28
CA LYS A 64 -0.65 11.57 8.22
C LYS A 64 -1.59 12.77 8.08
N GLY A 65 -2.87 12.63 8.44
CA GLY A 65 -3.83 13.73 8.46
C GLY A 65 -3.56 14.77 9.55
N ASN A 66 -2.77 14.43 10.56
CA ASN A 66 -2.36 15.33 11.64
C ASN A 66 -1.02 16.03 11.39
N GLU A 67 -0.33 15.76 10.28
CA GLU A 67 0.92 16.47 9.90
C GLU A 67 0.66 17.70 9.01
N PHE A 68 -0.61 18.12 8.86
CA PHE A 68 -1.04 19.30 8.09
C PHE A 68 -1.92 20.27 8.89
N LEU A 69 -1.72 20.37 10.21
CA LEU A 69 -2.21 21.48 11.03
C LEU A 69 -1.03 22.27 11.59
#